data_AF-A0A7W7ZLV8-F1
#
_entry.id   AF-A0A7W7ZLV8-F1
#
_cell.length_a   1.000
_cell.length_b   1.000
_cell.length_c   1.000
_cell.angle_alpha   90.00
_cell.angle_beta   90.00
_cell.angle_gamma   90.00
#
_symmetry.space_group_name_H-M   'P 1'
#
loop_
_entity.id
_entity.type
_entity.pdbx_description
1 polymer ?
#
loop_
_entity_poly.entity_id
_entity_poly.type
_entity_poly.pdbx_seq_one_letter_code
_entity_poly.pdbx_strand_id
1 'polypeptide(L)'
;MKRSQKCSQRLRAGAILLSCIGTCFAQNLSSGPKAKPLAFEVATVRPTRPDSTNEDWDSEGNRVTIKGYSLRQLIKAAFNLRSAAQILGGPEWLDKQRFDILAIIDEEQATSFRAAGADRDEEAEIQMMLQALLSERFHLRVRSVEKKLPIFGLVVSSTHTRLVPDLAKPRSLSIRNGHMVAVATSMDDMAQSLTRMREVGDRMVINQTSLVGTYDFDLSWTPDRGAGVPEQAVYPGLFTALQDQLGLKLKPGKADAPVLEVLAAELPHFD
;
A
#
# COMPACT_ATOMS: atom_id res chain seq x y z
N MET A 1 -58.85 -4.37 44.66
CA MET A 1 -60.00 -5.12 45.22
C MET A 1 -60.43 -6.11 44.13
N LYS A 2 -60.37 -7.44 44.23
CA LYS A 2 -60.69 -8.38 45.31
C LYS A 2 -59.67 -9.53 45.33
N ARG A 3 -59.38 -10.00 46.55
CA ARG A 3 -58.82 -11.32 46.85
C ARG A 3 -59.88 -12.40 46.62
N SER A 4 -59.46 -13.59 46.22
CA SER A 4 -60.04 -14.87 46.67
C SER A 4 -59.02 -15.97 46.39
N GLN A 5 -58.20 -16.33 47.39
CA GLN A 5 -58.35 -17.51 48.26
C GLN A 5 -58.07 -18.84 47.54
N LYS A 6 -56.86 -19.37 47.72
CA LYS A 6 -56.43 -20.31 48.78
C LYS A 6 -56.88 -21.74 48.48
N CYS A 7 -55.91 -22.63 48.24
CA CYS A 7 -55.82 -23.85 49.01
C CYS A 7 -54.38 -24.37 49.01
N SER A 8 -53.81 -24.44 50.21
CA SER A 8 -52.60 -25.16 50.57
C SER A 8 -52.84 -26.67 50.46
N GLN A 9 -51.83 -27.45 50.09
CA GLN A 9 -51.26 -28.47 50.98
C GLN A 9 -50.05 -29.18 50.37
N ARG A 10 -49.20 -29.61 51.29
CA ARG A 10 -47.85 -30.15 51.16
C ARG A 10 -47.91 -31.65 50.78
N LEU A 11 -46.91 -32.18 50.07
CA LEU A 11 -45.94 -33.19 50.55
C LEU A 11 -45.16 -33.86 49.39
N ARG A 12 -43.83 -33.84 49.55
CA ARG A 12 -42.82 -34.90 49.36
C ARG A 12 -42.82 -35.82 48.11
N ALA A 13 -41.67 -35.72 47.43
CA ALA A 13 -40.75 -36.79 47.02
C ALA A 13 -41.20 -37.82 45.97
N GLY A 14 -40.48 -37.81 44.84
CA GLY A 14 -40.47 -38.89 43.87
C GLY A 14 -39.54 -38.55 42.71
N ALA A 15 -38.26 -38.89 42.83
CA ALA A 15 -37.32 -38.86 41.73
C ALA A 15 -37.70 -39.96 40.72
N ILE A 16 -37.99 -39.58 39.47
CA ILE A 16 -38.08 -40.50 38.34
C ILE A 16 -37.20 -39.93 37.23
N LEU A 17 -36.11 -40.64 36.97
CA LEU A 17 -35.23 -40.50 35.82
C LEU A 17 -36.04 -40.71 34.54
N LEU A 18 -36.23 -39.64 33.76
CA LEU A 18 -36.61 -39.74 32.35
C LEU A 18 -35.36 -39.47 31.51
N SER A 19 -34.91 -40.55 30.87
CA SER A 19 -33.88 -40.57 29.83
C SER A 19 -34.29 -39.66 28.67
N CYS A 20 -33.68 -38.48 28.59
CA CYS A 20 -33.70 -37.67 27.37
C CYS A 20 -32.61 -38.21 26.43
N ILE A 21 -33.03 -38.92 25.39
CA ILE A 21 -32.22 -39.20 24.21
C ILE A 21 -31.91 -37.85 23.57
N GLY A 22 -30.77 -37.27 23.95
CA GLY A 22 -30.23 -36.07 23.33
C GLY A 22 -29.69 -36.45 21.96
N THR A 23 -30.46 -36.19 20.91
CA THR A 23 -30.02 -36.30 19.53
C THR A 23 -28.82 -35.36 19.35
N CYS A 24 -27.62 -35.94 19.25
CA CYS A 24 -26.42 -35.21 18.87
C CYS A 24 -26.60 -34.65 17.45
N PHE A 25 -27.04 -33.40 17.32
CA PHE A 25 -26.84 -32.64 16.10
C PHE A 25 -25.35 -32.30 16.03
N ALA A 26 -24.58 -33.23 15.47
CA ALA A 26 -23.23 -32.92 14.99
C ALA A 26 -23.39 -31.92 13.84
N GLN A 27 -23.23 -30.63 14.14
CA GLN A 27 -23.01 -29.64 13.11
C GLN A 27 -21.66 -29.95 12.47
N ASN A 28 -21.68 -30.63 11.33
CA ASN A 28 -20.57 -30.67 10.40
C ASN A 28 -20.26 -29.22 10.02
N LEU A 29 -19.26 -28.62 10.68
CA LEU A 29 -18.57 -27.46 10.16
C LEU A 29 -17.94 -27.90 8.84
N SER A 30 -18.57 -27.50 7.75
CA SER A 30 -17.98 -27.56 6.42
C SER A 30 -16.68 -26.79 6.47
N SER A 31 -15.55 -27.50 6.55
CA SER A 31 -14.26 -26.96 6.17
C SER A 31 -14.28 -26.77 4.65
N GLY A 32 -14.77 -25.61 4.21
CA GLY A 32 -14.55 -25.17 2.84
C GLY A 32 -13.06 -25.23 2.51
N PRO A 33 -12.67 -25.46 1.24
CA PRO A 33 -11.27 -25.57 0.88
C PRO A 33 -10.54 -24.33 1.40
N LYS A 34 -9.54 -24.53 2.26
CA LYS A 34 -8.60 -23.49 2.66
C LYS A 34 -7.98 -22.98 1.37
N ALA A 35 -8.35 -21.78 0.95
CA ALA A 35 -7.66 -21.10 -0.14
C ALA A 35 -6.15 -21.13 0.20
N LYS A 36 -5.33 -21.63 -0.73
CA LYS A 36 -3.89 -21.68 -0.57
C LYS A 36 -3.41 -20.27 -0.19
N PRO A 37 -2.64 -20.09 0.91
CA PRO A 37 -2.12 -18.79 1.28
C PRO A 37 -1.38 -18.16 0.09
N LEU A 38 -1.60 -16.87 -0.14
CA LEU A 38 -0.94 -16.16 -1.23
C LEU A 38 0.56 -16.05 -0.91
N ALA A 39 1.37 -16.91 -1.50
CA ALA A 39 2.80 -17.03 -1.29
C ALA A 39 3.46 -17.55 -2.56
N PHE A 40 4.74 -17.24 -2.75
CA PHE A 40 5.52 -17.79 -3.86
C PHE A 40 5.69 -19.30 -3.70
N GLU A 41 5.61 -20.04 -4.81
CA GLU A 41 5.87 -21.48 -4.82
C GLU A 41 7.34 -21.76 -4.53
N VAL A 42 8.22 -20.99 -5.18
CA VAL A 42 9.66 -21.03 -4.99
C VAL A 42 10.14 -19.60 -4.81
N ALA A 43 10.92 -19.34 -3.76
CA ALA A 43 11.59 -18.07 -3.59
C ALA A 43 13.00 -18.27 -3.04
N THR A 44 13.96 -17.71 -3.74
CA THR A 44 15.37 -17.70 -3.33
C THR A 44 15.77 -16.28 -2.98
N VAL A 45 16.50 -16.12 -1.88
CA VAL A 45 17.01 -14.83 -1.41
C VAL A 45 18.51 -14.96 -1.27
N ARG A 46 19.26 -14.05 -1.89
CA ARG A 46 20.73 -14.04 -1.88
C ARG A 46 21.24 -12.64 -1.58
N PRO A 47 22.42 -12.49 -0.96
CA PRO A 47 23.02 -11.17 -0.84
C PRO A 47 23.43 -10.69 -2.23
N THR A 48 23.11 -9.44 -2.55
CA THR A 48 23.59 -8.81 -3.78
C THR A 48 25.11 -8.70 -3.74
N ARG A 49 25.75 -8.90 -4.89
CA ARG A 49 27.21 -8.70 -5.03
C ARG A 49 27.62 -7.28 -4.61
N PRO A 50 28.71 -7.10 -3.83
CA PRO A 50 29.15 -5.77 -3.36
C PRO A 50 29.37 -4.73 -4.46
N ASP A 51 29.80 -5.16 -5.65
CA ASP A 51 30.12 -4.28 -6.78
C ASP A 51 28.89 -3.94 -7.64
N SER A 52 27.73 -4.53 -7.35
CA SER A 52 26.50 -4.24 -8.08
C SER A 52 25.87 -2.95 -7.59
N THR A 53 25.71 -1.98 -8.50
CA THR A 53 25.02 -0.72 -8.24
C THR A 53 23.63 -0.65 -8.90
N ASN A 54 23.28 -1.66 -9.70
CA ASN A 54 22.02 -1.66 -10.44
C ASN A 54 20.89 -2.22 -9.57
N GLU A 55 19.82 -1.45 -9.46
CA GLU A 55 18.53 -1.90 -8.98
C GLU A 55 17.68 -2.31 -10.19
N ASP A 56 17.08 -3.50 -10.13
CA ASP A 56 16.27 -4.05 -11.22
C ASP A 56 15.07 -4.76 -10.61
N TRP A 57 13.87 -4.45 -11.07
CA TRP A 57 12.65 -5.14 -10.67
C TRP A 57 11.90 -5.50 -11.94
N ASP A 58 11.73 -6.80 -12.15
CA ASP A 58 11.03 -7.35 -13.30
C ASP A 58 9.98 -8.39 -12.84
N SER A 59 8.86 -8.42 -13.53
CA SER A 59 7.73 -9.32 -13.26
C SER A 59 7.19 -9.80 -14.60
N GLU A 60 7.73 -10.94 -15.05
CA GLU A 60 7.42 -11.55 -16.34
C GLU A 60 6.65 -12.85 -16.12
N GLY A 61 5.38 -12.86 -16.54
CA GLY A 61 4.57 -14.08 -16.57
C GLY A 61 4.27 -14.63 -15.18
N ASN A 62 5.08 -15.58 -14.71
CA ASN A 62 4.99 -16.17 -13.37
C ASN A 62 6.27 -15.97 -12.56
N ARG A 63 7.22 -15.16 -13.04
CA ARG A 63 8.53 -14.97 -12.43
C ARG A 63 8.68 -13.52 -11.98
N VAL A 64 9.04 -13.35 -10.72
CA VAL A 64 9.40 -12.06 -10.13
C VAL A 64 10.89 -12.05 -9.83
N THR A 65 11.60 -11.06 -10.37
CA THR A 65 13.03 -10.86 -10.17
C THR A 65 13.26 -9.48 -9.57
N ILE A 66 13.89 -9.42 -8.40
CA ILE A 66 14.25 -8.17 -7.73
C ILE A 66 15.76 -8.23 -7.46
N LYS A 67 16.54 -7.26 -7.92
CA LYS A 67 18.00 -7.24 -7.74
C LYS A 67 18.45 -5.94 -7.08
N GLY A 68 19.34 -6.08 -6.12
CA GLY A 68 20.00 -4.94 -5.49
C GLY A 68 19.14 -4.16 -4.50
N TYR A 69 18.04 -4.70 -3.99
CA TYR A 69 17.15 -3.96 -3.07
C TYR A 69 17.55 -4.17 -1.61
N SER A 70 17.52 -3.11 -0.80
CA SER A 70 17.62 -3.21 0.66
C SER A 70 16.32 -3.73 1.27
N LEU A 71 16.38 -4.27 2.49
CA LEU A 71 15.15 -4.72 3.17
C LEU A 71 14.18 -3.54 3.41
N ARG A 72 14.67 -2.31 3.64
CA ARG A 72 13.78 -1.13 3.73
C ARG A 72 13.02 -0.92 2.41
N GLN A 73 13.68 -1.01 1.27
CA GLN A 73 13.03 -0.83 -0.02
C GLN A 73 12.00 -1.94 -0.30
N LEU A 74 12.31 -3.19 0.06
CA LEU A 74 11.39 -4.32 -0.05
C LEU A 74 10.17 -4.15 0.86
N ILE A 75 10.33 -3.71 2.11
CA ILE A 75 9.22 -3.38 3.01
C ILE A 75 8.37 -2.26 2.42
N LYS A 76 9.01 -1.20 1.92
CA LYS A 76 8.30 -0.07 1.29
C LYS A 76 7.42 -0.55 0.14
N ALA A 77 7.94 -1.42 -0.71
CA ALA A 77 7.19 -2.01 -1.81
C ALA A 77 6.07 -2.95 -1.32
N ALA A 78 6.38 -3.90 -0.44
CA ALA A 78 5.45 -4.91 0.06
C ALA A 78 4.22 -4.31 0.77
N PHE A 79 4.40 -3.19 1.48
CA PHE A 79 3.31 -2.51 2.19
C PHE A 79 2.78 -1.27 1.44
N ASN A 80 3.15 -1.12 0.16
CA ASN A 80 2.71 -0.03 -0.71
C ASN A 80 2.96 1.38 -0.12
N LEU A 81 4.04 1.52 0.65
CA LEU A 81 4.40 2.76 1.34
C LEU A 81 4.94 3.78 0.34
N ARG A 82 4.58 5.05 0.56
CA ARG A 82 4.85 6.13 -0.39
C ARG A 82 6.15 6.85 -0.09
N SER A 83 6.56 6.87 1.17
CA SER A 83 7.79 7.49 1.64
C SER A 83 8.60 6.54 2.53
N ALA A 84 9.93 6.63 2.44
CA ALA A 84 10.83 5.94 3.37
C ALA A 84 10.64 6.41 4.82
N ALA A 85 10.18 7.65 5.03
CA ALA A 85 9.87 8.20 6.35
C ALA A 85 8.67 7.52 7.03
N GLN A 86 7.86 6.74 6.29
CA GLN A 86 6.79 5.93 6.86
C GLN A 86 7.31 4.64 7.52
N ILE A 87 8.59 4.29 7.37
CA ILE A 87 9.18 3.09 7.98
C ILE A 87 9.99 3.52 9.19
N LEU A 88 9.56 3.11 10.39
CA LEU A 88 10.22 3.47 11.65
C LEU A 88 10.93 2.26 12.26
N GLY A 89 12.06 2.50 12.93
CA GLY A 89 12.82 1.47 13.63
C GLY A 89 13.53 0.49 12.68
N GLY A 90 13.64 -0.76 13.13
CA GLY A 90 14.36 -1.82 12.45
C GLY A 90 15.86 -1.89 12.80
N PRO A 91 16.53 -3.00 12.42
CA PRO A 91 17.96 -3.19 12.67
C PRO A 91 18.82 -2.25 11.79
N GLU A 92 20.03 -1.92 12.24
CA GLU A 92 20.91 -0.97 11.53
C GLU A 92 21.29 -1.40 10.09
N TRP A 93 21.19 -2.68 9.76
CA TRP A 93 21.51 -3.21 8.44
C TRP A 93 20.35 -3.08 7.43
N LEU A 94 19.16 -2.64 7.87
CA LEU A 94 17.94 -2.56 7.04
C LEU A 94 18.14 -1.79 5.72
N ASP A 95 19.02 -0.79 5.76
CA ASP A 95 19.38 0.08 4.63
C ASP A 95 20.73 -0.26 3.99
N LYS A 96 21.53 -1.12 4.62
CA LYS A 96 22.92 -1.39 4.24
C LYS A 96 23.04 -2.63 3.36
N GLN A 97 22.45 -3.74 3.82
CA GLN A 97 22.53 -5.00 3.08
C GLN A 97 21.50 -5.02 1.95
N ARG A 98 21.97 -5.38 0.75
CA ARG A 98 21.14 -5.54 -0.43
C ARG A 98 20.94 -7.02 -0.76
N PHE A 99 19.79 -7.32 -1.32
CA PHE A 99 19.36 -8.68 -1.64
C PHE A 99 18.87 -8.78 -3.08
N ASP A 100 19.15 -9.93 -3.66
CA ASP A 100 18.58 -10.39 -4.91
C ASP A 100 17.53 -11.47 -4.58
N ILE A 101 16.32 -11.29 -5.08
CA ILE A 101 15.18 -12.18 -4.92
C ILE A 101 14.79 -12.70 -6.30
N LEU A 102 14.73 -14.03 -6.42
CA LEU A 102 14.11 -14.70 -7.55
C LEU A 102 12.96 -15.54 -6.99
N ALA A 103 11.75 -15.23 -7.43
CA ALA A 103 10.54 -15.87 -6.96
C ALA A 103 9.63 -16.32 -8.11
N ILE A 104 8.95 -17.44 -7.92
CA ILE A 104 8.05 -18.07 -8.89
C ILE A 104 6.65 -18.13 -8.28
N ILE A 105 5.68 -17.67 -9.05
CA ILE A 105 4.25 -17.75 -8.77
C ILE A 105 3.75 -19.08 -9.35
N ASP A 106 2.98 -19.81 -8.55
CA ASP A 106 2.34 -21.05 -8.96
C ASP A 106 1.43 -20.83 -10.19
N GLU A 107 1.36 -21.79 -11.09
CA GLU A 107 0.59 -21.66 -12.34
C GLU A 107 -0.92 -21.51 -12.10
N GLU A 108 -1.49 -22.12 -11.07
CA GLU A 108 -2.89 -21.94 -10.67
C GLU A 108 -3.13 -20.52 -10.18
N GLN A 109 -2.21 -19.98 -9.38
CA GLN A 109 -2.29 -18.59 -8.90
C GLN A 109 -2.12 -17.61 -10.06
N ALA A 110 -1.11 -17.80 -10.90
CA ALA A 110 -0.86 -16.95 -12.07
C ALA A 110 -2.00 -17.01 -13.09
N THR A 111 -2.62 -18.18 -13.28
CA THR A 111 -3.80 -18.32 -14.14
C THR A 111 -5.02 -17.67 -13.51
N SER A 112 -5.19 -17.79 -12.20
CA SER A 112 -6.25 -17.09 -11.45
C SER A 112 -6.10 -15.56 -11.57
N PHE A 113 -4.87 -15.05 -11.54
CA PHE A 113 -4.59 -13.62 -11.73
C PHE A 113 -4.97 -13.17 -13.13
N ARG A 114 -4.56 -13.91 -14.17
CA ARG A 114 -4.87 -13.61 -15.57
C ARG A 114 -6.36 -13.74 -15.91
N ALA A 115 -7.05 -14.72 -15.32
CA ALA A 115 -8.47 -14.98 -15.57
C ALA A 115 -9.40 -13.93 -14.95
N ALA A 116 -8.93 -13.19 -13.94
CA ALA A 116 -9.73 -12.19 -13.23
C ALA A 116 -9.99 -10.88 -14.02
N GLY A 117 -9.38 -10.71 -15.19
CA GLY A 117 -9.62 -9.57 -16.08
C GLY A 117 -9.05 -8.23 -15.57
N ALA A 118 -9.34 -7.15 -16.30
CA ALA A 118 -8.74 -5.81 -16.11
C ALA A 118 -9.10 -5.09 -14.80
N ASP A 119 -9.99 -5.67 -13.97
CA ASP A 119 -10.48 -5.05 -12.73
C ASP A 119 -9.69 -5.49 -11.48
N ARG A 120 -8.73 -6.41 -11.60
CA ARG A 120 -7.90 -6.87 -10.46
C ARG A 120 -6.51 -6.23 -10.45
N ASP A 121 -6.06 -5.86 -9.25
CA ASP A 121 -4.75 -5.24 -9.02
C ASP A 121 -3.68 -6.31 -8.77
N GLU A 122 -3.08 -6.83 -9.86
CA GLU A 122 -1.97 -7.80 -9.83
C GLU A 122 -0.80 -7.30 -8.95
N GLU A 123 -0.59 -5.98 -8.88
CA GLU A 123 0.44 -5.38 -8.04
C GLU A 123 0.15 -5.62 -6.56
N ALA A 124 -1.10 -5.53 -6.13
CA ALA A 124 -1.51 -5.77 -4.75
C ALA A 124 -1.32 -7.25 -4.34
N GLU A 125 -1.51 -8.21 -5.25
CA GLU A 125 -1.28 -9.62 -4.99
C GLU A 125 0.22 -9.92 -4.85
N ILE A 126 1.06 -9.40 -5.74
CA ILE A 126 2.52 -9.51 -5.62
C ILE A 126 3.01 -8.87 -4.32
N GLN A 127 2.44 -7.72 -3.93
CA GLN A 127 2.74 -7.07 -2.64
C GLN A 127 2.44 -7.99 -1.45
N MET A 128 1.30 -8.68 -1.46
CA MET A 128 0.93 -9.64 -0.41
C MET A 128 1.86 -10.87 -0.39
N MET A 129 2.22 -11.43 -1.55
CA MET A 129 3.20 -12.52 -1.64
C MET A 129 4.58 -12.09 -1.12
N LEU A 130 4.98 -10.85 -1.40
CA LEU A 130 6.20 -10.27 -0.88
C LEU A 130 6.14 -10.08 0.64
N GLN A 131 5.01 -9.65 1.21
CA GLN A 131 4.83 -9.58 2.67
C GLN A 131 5.03 -10.97 3.31
N ALA A 132 4.43 -12.02 2.73
CA ALA A 132 4.61 -13.39 3.20
C ALA A 132 6.08 -13.83 3.13
N LEU A 133 6.75 -13.59 2.01
CA LEU A 133 8.17 -13.90 1.82
C LEU A 133 9.05 -13.19 2.87
N LEU A 134 8.81 -11.90 3.12
CA LEU A 134 9.57 -11.13 4.10
C LEU A 134 9.32 -11.62 5.52
N SER A 135 8.08 -12.01 5.84
CA SER A 135 7.74 -12.60 7.15
C SER A 135 8.44 -13.94 7.36
N GLU A 136 8.54 -14.78 6.33
CA GLU A 136 9.11 -16.12 6.43
C GLU A 136 10.64 -16.09 6.43
N ARG A 137 11.25 -15.41 5.45
CA ARG A 137 12.70 -15.46 5.24
C ARG A 137 13.46 -14.50 6.13
N PHE A 138 12.88 -13.34 6.44
CA PHE A 138 13.52 -12.31 7.28
C PHE A 138 12.91 -12.24 8.69
N HIS A 139 11.99 -13.13 9.04
CA HIS A 139 11.23 -13.08 10.31
C HIS A 139 10.64 -11.69 10.59
N LEU A 140 10.22 -11.00 9.52
CA LEU A 140 9.79 -9.60 9.59
C LEU A 140 8.55 -9.48 10.48
N ARG A 141 8.68 -8.69 11.55
CA ARG A 141 7.55 -8.31 12.40
C ARG A 141 7.34 -6.80 12.34
N VAL A 142 6.14 -6.41 11.96
CA VAL A 142 5.75 -5.01 11.79
C VAL A 142 4.42 -4.71 12.48
N ARG A 143 4.20 -3.43 12.78
CA ARG A 143 2.93 -2.92 13.27
C ARG A 143 2.61 -1.59 12.62
N SER A 144 1.35 -1.41 12.21
CA SER A 144 0.85 -0.11 11.76
C SER A 144 0.56 0.80 12.95
N VAL A 145 1.02 2.03 12.87
CA VAL A 145 0.82 3.07 13.90
C VAL A 145 0.50 4.38 13.20
N GLU A 146 -0.33 5.22 13.80
CA GLU A 146 -0.51 6.60 13.33
C GLU A 146 0.54 7.52 13.95
N LYS A 147 1.23 8.30 13.12
CA LYS A 147 2.21 9.30 13.57
C LYS A 147 2.03 10.60 12.80
N LYS A 148 2.26 11.71 13.49
CA LYS A 148 2.40 13.03 12.86
C LYS A 148 3.71 13.10 12.11
N LEU A 149 3.64 13.05 10.78
CA LEU A 149 4.78 13.21 9.88
C LEU A 149 4.75 14.58 9.18
N PRO A 150 5.92 15.13 8.79
CA PRO A 150 5.97 16.25 7.87
C PRO A 150 5.40 15.83 6.51
N ILE A 151 4.50 16.64 5.98
CA ILE A 151 3.84 16.41 4.70
C ILE A 151 3.84 17.67 3.84
N PHE A 152 3.44 17.51 2.60
CA PHE A 152 2.88 18.57 1.78
C PHE A 152 1.37 18.39 1.63
N GLY A 153 0.60 19.41 1.97
CA GLY A 153 -0.80 19.49 1.58
C GLY A 153 -0.91 20.03 0.16
N LEU A 154 -1.52 19.29 -0.76
CA LEU A 154 -1.93 19.80 -2.06
C LEU A 154 -3.20 20.63 -1.87
N VAL A 155 -3.09 21.94 -2.04
CA VAL A 155 -4.19 22.89 -1.79
C VAL A 155 -4.46 23.74 -3.04
N VAL A 156 -5.68 24.24 -3.16
CA VAL A 156 -5.99 25.29 -4.14
C VAL A 156 -5.35 26.60 -3.67
N SER A 157 -4.69 27.30 -4.60
CA SER A 157 -3.96 28.55 -4.34
C SER A 157 -4.45 29.73 -5.16
N SER A 158 -5.35 29.49 -6.12
CA SER A 158 -5.96 30.51 -6.99
C SER A 158 -7.48 30.30 -7.04
N THR A 159 -8.23 31.38 -7.18
CA THR A 159 -9.69 31.33 -7.41
C THR A 159 -10.04 30.74 -8.77
N HIS A 160 -9.11 30.78 -9.73
CA HIS A 160 -9.27 30.19 -11.06
C HIS A 160 -8.24 29.08 -11.25
N THR A 161 -8.65 27.84 -11.00
CA THR A 161 -7.85 26.65 -11.32
C THR A 161 -7.92 26.37 -12.82
N ARG A 162 -6.77 26.04 -13.43
CA ARG A 162 -6.72 25.58 -14.83
C ARG A 162 -6.86 24.06 -14.88
N LEU A 163 -7.99 23.59 -14.35
CA LEU A 163 -8.38 22.19 -14.32
C LEU A 163 -9.68 22.08 -15.11
N VAL A 164 -9.73 21.16 -16.07
CA VAL A 164 -10.91 20.93 -16.91
C VAL A 164 -11.64 19.69 -16.39
N PRO A 165 -12.85 19.79 -15.83
CA PRO A 165 -13.58 18.61 -15.36
C PRO A 165 -13.89 17.63 -16.51
N ASP A 166 -13.59 16.35 -16.34
CA ASP A 166 -13.90 15.30 -17.32
C ASP A 166 -14.17 13.96 -16.64
N LEU A 167 -15.36 13.38 -16.88
CA LEU A 167 -15.81 12.08 -16.37
C LEU A 167 -16.02 11.04 -17.49
N ALA A 168 -15.84 11.43 -18.75
CA ALA A 168 -16.27 10.63 -19.91
C ALA A 168 -15.13 9.79 -20.51
N LYS A 169 -13.87 10.14 -20.22
CA LYS A 169 -12.70 9.49 -20.79
C LYS A 169 -12.10 8.42 -19.86
N PRO A 170 -11.42 7.40 -20.41
CA PRO A 170 -10.57 6.53 -19.62
C PRO A 170 -9.51 7.33 -18.87
N ARG A 171 -9.35 7.06 -17.58
CA ARG A 171 -8.33 7.69 -16.74
C ARG A 171 -6.93 7.41 -17.30
N SER A 172 -6.13 8.45 -17.45
CA SER A 172 -4.73 8.33 -17.83
C SER A 172 -3.90 9.40 -17.13
N LEU A 173 -2.76 9.00 -16.56
CA LEU A 173 -1.80 9.91 -15.97
C LEU A 173 -0.40 9.50 -16.42
N SER A 174 0.28 10.40 -17.11
CA SER A 174 1.63 10.16 -17.61
C SER A 174 2.57 11.22 -17.10
N ILE A 175 3.74 10.81 -16.62
CA ILE A 175 4.79 11.70 -16.15
C ILE A 175 6.09 11.31 -16.84
N ARG A 176 6.66 12.22 -17.63
CA ARG A 176 7.93 12.00 -18.34
C ARG A 176 8.75 13.27 -18.35
N ASN A 177 9.95 13.20 -17.78
CA ASN A 177 10.98 14.24 -17.87
C ASN A 177 10.47 15.68 -17.64
N GLY A 178 9.75 15.92 -16.55
CA GLY A 178 9.23 17.26 -16.22
C GLY A 178 7.94 17.64 -16.92
N HIS A 179 7.25 16.68 -17.54
CA HIS A 179 5.95 16.89 -18.14
C HIS A 179 4.95 15.89 -17.56
N MET A 180 3.81 16.39 -17.09
CA MET A 180 2.71 15.59 -16.56
C MET A 180 1.44 15.91 -17.36
N VAL A 181 0.87 14.88 -17.98
CA VAL A 181 -0.42 14.96 -18.66
C VAL A 181 -1.40 14.05 -17.95
N ALA A 182 -2.51 14.62 -17.54
CA ALA A 182 -3.58 13.95 -16.84
C ALA A 182 -4.88 14.04 -17.65
N VAL A 183 -5.59 12.92 -17.74
CA VAL A 183 -6.92 12.79 -18.32
C VAL A 183 -7.81 12.08 -17.31
N ALA A 184 -8.97 12.65 -17.02
CA ALA A 184 -9.94 12.13 -16.05
C ALA A 184 -9.28 11.66 -14.73
N THR A 185 -8.38 12.46 -14.17
CA THR A 185 -7.56 12.10 -12.99
C THR A 185 -8.03 12.84 -11.73
N SER A 186 -8.12 12.15 -10.60
CA SER A 186 -8.51 12.76 -9.32
C SER A 186 -7.35 13.51 -8.65
N MET A 187 -7.65 14.43 -7.73
CA MET A 187 -6.60 15.10 -6.94
C MET A 187 -5.88 14.16 -5.97
N ASP A 188 -6.50 13.03 -5.60
CA ASP A 188 -5.84 11.97 -4.83
C ASP A 188 -4.81 11.22 -5.66
N ASP A 189 -5.14 10.86 -6.91
CA ASP A 189 -4.19 10.25 -7.86
C ASP A 189 -3.02 11.18 -8.17
N MET A 190 -3.30 12.49 -8.29
CA MET A 190 -2.27 13.50 -8.48
C MET A 190 -1.35 13.59 -7.24
N ALA A 191 -1.92 13.66 -6.03
CA ALA A 191 -1.15 13.69 -4.78
C ALA A 191 -0.28 12.43 -4.61
N GLN A 192 -0.83 11.26 -4.94
CA GLN A 192 -0.10 10.00 -4.94
C GLN A 192 1.10 10.03 -5.89
N SER A 193 0.91 10.58 -7.09
CA SER A 193 1.96 10.69 -8.10
C SER A 193 3.04 11.70 -7.71
N LEU A 194 2.64 12.85 -7.15
CA LEU A 194 3.56 13.87 -6.63
C LEU A 194 4.40 13.34 -5.47
N THR A 195 3.86 12.43 -4.64
CA THR A 195 4.62 11.83 -3.53
C THR A 195 5.84 11.02 -4.01
N ARG A 196 5.82 10.51 -5.24
CA ARG A 196 6.93 9.75 -5.83
C ARG A 196 8.02 10.66 -6.40
N MET A 197 7.82 11.98 -6.43
CA MET A 197 8.75 12.93 -7.02
C MET A 197 9.93 13.24 -6.10
N ARG A 198 11.10 13.43 -6.69
CA ARG A 198 12.32 13.78 -5.94
C ARG A 198 12.19 15.12 -5.24
N GLU A 199 11.50 16.07 -5.87
CA GLU A 199 11.31 17.44 -5.43
C GLU A 199 10.57 17.54 -4.08
N VAL A 200 9.75 16.54 -3.71
CA VAL A 200 9.09 16.51 -2.41
C VAL A 200 9.93 15.86 -1.31
N GLY A 201 11.00 15.16 -1.68
CA GLY A 201 11.86 14.39 -0.78
C GLY A 201 11.08 13.25 -0.12
N ASP A 202 11.35 12.98 1.16
CA ASP A 202 10.65 11.94 1.93
C ASP A 202 9.27 12.38 2.46
N ARG A 203 8.67 13.44 1.92
CA ARG A 203 7.37 13.95 2.41
C ARG A 203 6.23 13.44 1.54
N MET A 204 5.20 12.92 2.19
CA MET A 204 3.96 12.57 1.51
C MET A 204 3.22 13.82 1.05
N VAL A 205 2.55 13.71 -0.09
CA VAL A 205 1.60 14.70 -0.57
C VAL A 205 0.20 14.20 -0.26
N ILE A 206 -0.59 15.01 0.46
CA ILE A 206 -1.97 14.71 0.83
C ILE A 206 -2.90 15.68 0.11
N ASN A 207 -3.94 15.18 -0.55
CA ASN A 207 -4.98 16.00 -1.16
C ASN A 207 -5.75 16.78 -0.09
N GLN A 208 -5.68 18.11 -0.17
CA GLN A 208 -6.39 19.06 0.68
C GLN A 208 -7.05 20.16 -0.16
N THR A 209 -7.36 19.85 -1.43
CA THR A 209 -7.91 20.80 -2.39
C THR A 209 -9.41 21.05 -2.19
N SER A 210 -10.12 20.11 -1.54
CA SER A 210 -11.59 20.05 -1.49
C SER A 210 -12.26 19.97 -2.87
N LEU A 211 -11.49 19.70 -3.93
CA LEU A 211 -11.99 19.49 -5.28
C LEU A 211 -12.53 18.05 -5.40
N VAL A 212 -13.71 17.91 -5.98
CA VAL A 212 -14.41 16.64 -6.15
C VAL A 212 -14.55 16.34 -7.63
N GLY A 213 -14.24 15.10 -8.01
CA GLY A 213 -14.29 14.62 -9.39
C GLY A 213 -12.91 14.45 -10.00
N THR A 214 -12.89 14.41 -11.32
CA THR A 214 -11.70 14.12 -12.14
C THR A 214 -11.46 15.23 -13.13
N TYR A 215 -10.19 15.47 -13.42
CA TYR A 215 -9.76 16.63 -14.19
C TYR A 215 -8.73 16.25 -15.26
N ASP A 216 -8.84 16.94 -16.40
CA ASP A 216 -7.82 17.02 -17.43
C ASP A 216 -6.91 18.22 -17.12
N PHE A 217 -5.60 17.99 -17.17
CA PHE A 217 -4.60 19.04 -17.01
C PHE A 217 -3.26 18.66 -17.63
N ASP A 218 -2.49 19.69 -17.96
CA ASP A 218 -1.12 19.60 -18.46
C ASP A 218 -0.23 20.47 -17.58
N LEU A 219 0.88 19.90 -17.10
CA LEU A 219 1.85 20.57 -16.25
C LEU A 219 3.26 20.34 -16.80
N SER A 220 3.96 21.45 -17.06
CA SER A 220 5.36 21.43 -17.48
C SER A 220 6.26 22.10 -16.44
N TRP A 221 7.31 21.43 -15.99
CA TRP A 221 8.31 21.95 -15.07
C TRP A 221 9.71 21.48 -15.45
N THR A 222 10.72 22.18 -14.94
CA THR A 222 12.12 21.72 -15.04
C THR A 222 12.42 20.83 -13.84
N PRO A 223 12.72 19.52 -14.02
CA PRO A 223 13.02 18.62 -12.92
C PRO A 223 14.31 19.02 -12.21
N ASP A 224 14.28 19.02 -10.88
CA ASP A 224 15.50 19.21 -10.09
C ASP A 224 16.29 17.90 -10.00
N ARG A 225 17.45 17.86 -10.65
CA ARG A 225 18.38 16.72 -10.64
C ARG A 225 19.44 16.79 -9.54
N GLY A 226 19.35 17.74 -8.62
CA GLY A 226 20.19 17.88 -7.43
C GLY A 226 21.06 19.13 -7.41
N ALA A 227 21.09 19.87 -8.52
CA ALA A 227 21.77 21.16 -8.64
C ALA A 227 20.78 22.34 -8.56
N GLY A 228 19.49 22.08 -8.29
CA GLY A 228 18.44 23.08 -8.40
C GLY A 228 17.96 23.26 -9.84
N VAL A 229 17.04 24.22 -10.02
CA VAL A 229 16.53 24.60 -11.35
C VAL A 229 17.47 25.64 -11.96
N PRO A 230 18.02 25.40 -13.17
CA PRO A 230 18.87 26.38 -13.85
C PRO A 230 18.15 27.71 -14.07
N GLU A 231 18.87 28.83 -13.95
CA GLU A 231 18.29 30.17 -14.14
C GLU A 231 17.75 30.37 -15.56
N GLN A 232 18.37 29.75 -16.57
CA GLN A 232 17.95 29.80 -17.98
C GLN A 232 16.94 28.71 -18.36
N ALA A 233 16.33 28.04 -17.39
CA ALA A 233 15.37 26.99 -17.66
C ALA A 233 14.09 27.54 -18.31
N VAL A 234 13.58 26.82 -19.31
CA VAL A 234 12.35 27.19 -20.05
C VAL A 234 11.11 27.13 -19.15
N TYR A 235 11.05 26.12 -18.27
CA TYR A 235 9.97 25.95 -17.32
C TYR A 235 10.46 26.20 -15.89
N PRO A 236 9.58 26.71 -15.00
CA PRO A 236 9.94 26.87 -13.60
C PRO A 236 10.06 25.51 -12.89
N GLY A 237 10.52 25.51 -11.64
CA GLY A 237 10.51 24.30 -10.80
C GLY A 237 9.09 23.84 -10.45
N LEU A 238 8.94 22.58 -10.04
CA LEU A 238 7.65 21.91 -9.79
C LEU A 238 6.70 22.75 -8.93
N PHE A 239 7.17 23.30 -7.81
CA PHE A 239 6.34 24.05 -6.86
C PHE A 239 5.74 25.31 -7.48
N THR A 240 6.54 26.02 -8.26
CA THR A 240 6.12 27.22 -8.99
C THR A 240 5.21 26.83 -10.15
N ALA A 241 5.53 25.77 -10.90
CA ALA A 241 4.69 25.29 -12.00
C ALA A 241 3.28 24.92 -11.54
N LEU A 242 3.14 24.20 -10.41
CA LEU A 242 1.83 23.88 -9.83
C LEU A 242 0.99 25.14 -9.59
N GLN A 243 1.61 26.18 -9.04
CA GLN A 243 0.94 27.44 -8.73
C GLN A 243 0.61 28.22 -10.01
N ASP A 244 1.61 28.42 -10.87
CA ASP A 244 1.53 29.31 -12.03
C ASP A 244 0.80 28.70 -13.21
N GLN A 245 0.66 27.37 -13.29
CA GLN A 245 -0.01 26.68 -14.39
C GLN A 245 -1.31 26.03 -13.97
N LEU A 246 -1.45 25.52 -12.75
CA LEU A 246 -2.70 24.85 -12.33
C LEU A 246 -3.48 25.63 -11.28
N GLY A 247 -2.86 26.61 -10.62
CA GLY A 247 -3.46 27.27 -9.47
C GLY A 247 -3.45 26.40 -8.21
N LEU A 248 -2.61 25.37 -8.16
CA LEU A 248 -2.44 24.45 -7.04
C LEU A 248 -1.13 24.72 -6.31
N LYS A 249 -1.02 24.36 -5.04
CA LYS A 249 0.22 24.56 -4.28
C LYS A 249 0.47 23.42 -3.31
N LEU A 250 1.75 23.11 -3.13
CA LEU A 250 2.21 22.25 -2.05
C LEU A 250 2.54 23.10 -0.83
N LYS A 251 1.75 22.94 0.24
CA LYS A 251 1.93 23.65 1.50
C LYS A 251 2.60 22.73 2.52
N PRO A 252 3.79 23.07 3.07
CA PRO A 252 4.38 22.32 4.17
C PRO A 252 3.41 22.23 5.35
N GLY A 253 3.30 21.06 5.95
CA GLY A 253 2.43 20.84 7.09
C GLY A 253 2.82 19.61 7.89
N LYS A 254 1.98 19.26 8.85
CA LYS A 254 2.04 17.98 9.56
C LYS A 254 0.65 17.36 9.53
N ALA A 255 0.60 16.07 9.26
CA ALA A 255 -0.63 15.29 9.28
C ALA A 255 -0.37 13.94 9.94
N ASP A 256 -1.40 13.42 10.58
CA ASP A 256 -1.41 12.03 11.01
C ASP A 256 -1.42 11.15 9.75
N ALA A 257 -0.47 10.23 9.69
CA ALA A 257 -0.34 9.30 8.59
C ALA A 257 -0.01 7.91 9.11
N PRO A 258 -0.48 6.85 8.41
CA PRO A 258 -0.10 5.50 8.74
C PRO A 258 1.41 5.32 8.50
N VAL A 259 2.08 4.83 9.52
CA VAL A 259 3.48 4.42 9.48
C VAL A 259 3.60 2.96 9.85
N LEU A 260 4.63 2.32 9.34
CA LEU A 260 4.97 0.95 9.63
C LEU A 260 6.18 0.91 10.56
N GLU A 261 5.98 0.47 11.80
CA GLU A 261 7.04 0.25 12.76
C GLU A 261 7.62 -1.17 12.57
N VAL A 262 8.92 -1.26 12.30
CA VAL A 262 9.65 -2.52 12.19
C VAL A 262 10.10 -2.93 13.59
N LEU A 263 9.44 -3.96 14.13
CA LEU A 263 9.68 -4.48 15.48
C LEU A 263 10.87 -5.46 15.50
N ALA A 264 11.00 -6.27 14.45
CA ALA A 264 12.11 -7.20 14.28
C ALA A 264 12.31 -7.54 12.80
N ALA A 265 13.56 -7.79 12.43
CA ALA A 265 13.95 -8.44 11.20
C ALA A 265 15.30 -9.12 11.43
N GLU A 266 15.47 -10.30 10.85
CA GLU A 266 16.68 -11.11 10.90
C GLU A 266 17.27 -11.24 9.49
N LEU A 267 18.58 -11.50 9.41
CA LEU A 267 19.18 -11.84 8.13
C LEU A 267 18.59 -13.18 7.66
N PRO A 268 18.27 -13.31 6.35
CA PRO A 268 17.68 -14.53 5.85
C PRO A 268 18.74 -15.63 5.83
N HIS A 269 18.29 -16.87 6.03
CA HIS A 269 19.11 -18.03 5.71
C HIS A 269 19.20 -18.14 4.20
N PHE A 270 20.43 -18.22 3.67
CA PHE A 270 20.66 -18.33 2.24
C PHE A 270 20.55 -19.80 1.81
N ASP A 271 19.75 -20.05 0.78
CA ASP A 271 19.64 -21.35 0.10
C ASP A 271 20.84 -21.57 -0.85
#